data_AF-A0A4Q6BVY5-F1
#
_entry.id   AF-A0A4Q6BVY5-F1
#
_cell.length_a   1.000
_cell.length_b   1.000
_cell.length_c   1.000
_cell.angle_alpha   90.00
_cell.angle_beta   90.00
_cell.angle_gamma   90.00
#
_symmetry.space_group_name_H-M   'P 1'
#
loop_
_entity.id
_entity.type
_entity.pdbx_description
1 polymer ?
#
loop_
_entity_poly.entity_id
_entity_poly.type
_entity_poly.pdbx_seq_one_letter_code
_entity_poly.pdbx_strand_id
1 'polypeptide(L)'
;MKYETSCKGCHTVMDGFRGAFAKWDFTGNGGLVNSAVHPRGNGAFQIDADARGIITKMNRNNNVFPSGFITMDSSFVNNAIRPANADLFGWRGNAASGVGVKDFGTVVSNSKRFSQCMAKRVYETVCRKTVDESAMKMKLATWGDDFEKSGYKLKALFENISVKPECLGS
;
A
#
# COMPACT_ATOMS: atom_id res chain seq x y z
N MET A 1 8.77 -28.87 8.71
CA MET A 1 8.41 -27.67 7.92
C MET A 1 7.71 -26.66 8.80
N LYS A 2 8.45 -25.70 9.38
CA LYS A 2 7.87 -24.56 10.12
C LYS A 2 7.62 -23.34 9.21
N TYR A 3 8.37 -23.22 8.10
CA TYR A 3 8.22 -22.11 7.16
C TYR A 3 6.90 -22.15 6.38
N GLU A 4 6.44 -23.35 5.98
CA GLU A 4 5.18 -23.53 5.22
C GLU A 4 3.92 -23.28 6.04
N THR A 5 3.99 -23.46 7.37
CA THR A 5 2.82 -23.42 8.25
C THR A 5 2.80 -22.20 9.17
N SER A 6 3.95 -21.63 9.53
CA SER A 6 4.04 -20.49 10.46
C SER A 6 4.35 -19.16 9.77
N CYS A 7 5.26 -19.13 8.79
CA CYS A 7 5.65 -17.89 8.11
C CYS A 7 4.72 -17.56 6.93
N LYS A 8 4.38 -18.58 6.13
CA LYS A 8 3.52 -18.44 4.94
C LYS A 8 2.14 -17.86 5.26
N GLY A 9 1.54 -18.24 6.39
CA GLY A 9 0.22 -17.76 6.80
C GLY A 9 0.14 -16.23 6.95
N CYS A 10 1.17 -15.61 7.56
CA CYS A 10 1.19 -14.17 7.79
C CYS A 10 1.74 -13.38 6.59
N HIS A 11 2.71 -13.93 5.85
CA HIS A 11 3.38 -13.20 4.78
C HIS A 11 2.69 -13.28 3.43
N THR A 12 1.93 -14.36 3.14
CA THR A 12 1.28 -14.54 1.81
C THR A 12 0.36 -13.41 1.39
N VAL A 13 -0.22 -12.69 2.36
CA VAL A 13 -1.05 -11.50 2.09
C VAL A 13 -0.20 -10.39 1.46
N MET A 14 0.98 -10.13 2.03
CA MET A 14 1.91 -9.09 1.58
C MET A 14 2.74 -9.53 0.37
N ASP A 15 3.16 -10.80 0.33
CA ASP A 15 3.99 -11.36 -0.74
C ASP A 15 3.29 -11.27 -2.09
N GLY A 16 1.96 -11.38 -2.12
CA GLY A 16 1.14 -11.20 -3.32
C GLY A 16 1.31 -9.82 -3.95
N PHE A 17 1.60 -8.78 -3.16
CA PHE A 17 1.81 -7.41 -3.64
C PHE A 17 3.22 -7.13 -4.17
N ARG A 18 4.20 -8.02 -3.92
CA ARG A 18 5.62 -7.74 -4.21
C ARG A 18 5.86 -7.36 -5.67
N GLY A 19 5.13 -7.98 -6.59
CA GLY A 19 5.32 -7.79 -8.02
C GLY A 19 4.99 -6.37 -8.48
N ALA A 20 4.10 -5.65 -7.79
CA ALA A 20 3.81 -4.24 -8.08
C ALA A 20 5.08 -3.36 -8.06
N PHE A 21 6.07 -3.74 -7.26
CA PHE A 21 7.34 -3.02 -7.07
C PHE A 21 8.52 -3.68 -7.81
N ALA A 22 8.30 -4.72 -8.62
CA ALA A 22 9.36 -5.50 -9.25
C ALA A 22 10.27 -4.71 -10.21
N LYS A 23 9.84 -3.51 -10.62
CA LYS A 23 10.57 -2.58 -11.50
C LYS A 23 11.11 -1.35 -10.79
N TRP A 24 10.99 -1.28 -9.45
CA TRP A 24 11.34 -0.12 -8.62
C TRP A 24 12.45 -0.45 -7.63
N ASP A 25 13.52 0.33 -7.66
CA ASP A 25 14.61 0.19 -6.70
C ASP A 25 14.97 1.50 -6.00
N PHE A 26 15.79 1.37 -4.96
CA PHE A 26 16.37 2.48 -4.23
C PHE A 26 17.89 2.38 -4.32
N THR A 27 18.51 3.44 -4.82
CA THR A 27 19.97 3.54 -4.89
C THR A 27 20.53 3.93 -3.53
N GLY A 28 21.74 3.45 -3.20
CA GLY A 28 22.39 3.71 -1.90
C GLY A 28 22.59 5.20 -1.55
N ASN A 29 22.38 6.09 -2.52
CA ASN A 29 22.45 7.55 -2.36
C ASN A 29 21.08 8.23 -2.15
N GLY A 30 20.01 7.48 -1.89
CA GLY A 30 18.71 8.09 -1.56
C GLY A 30 17.68 8.14 -2.69
N GLY A 31 18.05 7.77 -3.92
CA GLY A 31 17.21 7.98 -5.11
C GLY A 31 16.36 6.77 -5.47
N LEU A 32 15.05 6.97 -5.63
CA LEU A 32 14.15 5.99 -6.26
C LEU A 32 14.46 5.90 -7.76
N VAL A 33 14.64 4.68 -8.25
CA VAL A 33 14.87 4.38 -9.67
C VAL A 33 13.84 3.39 -10.19
N ASN A 34 13.56 3.46 -11.49
CA ASN A 34 12.60 2.59 -12.17
C ASN A 34 13.16 2.11 -13.52
N SER A 35 12.98 0.83 -13.83
CA SER A 35 13.57 0.19 -15.02
C SER A 35 13.02 0.64 -16.35
N ALA A 36 11.93 1.41 -16.37
CA ALA A 36 11.39 2.01 -17.59
C ALA A 36 12.06 3.34 -17.97
N VAL A 37 12.68 4.03 -17.00
CA VAL A 37 13.19 5.40 -17.22
C VAL A 37 14.65 5.60 -16.80
N HIS A 38 15.24 4.64 -16.08
CA HIS A 38 16.65 4.67 -15.70
C HIS A 38 17.45 3.64 -16.52
N PRO A 39 18.67 3.99 -16.95
CA PRO A 39 19.54 3.05 -17.64
C PRO A 39 19.95 1.90 -16.72
N ARG A 40 20.14 0.72 -17.31
CA ARG A 40 20.61 -0.45 -16.55
C ARG A 40 22.07 -0.27 -16.14
N GLY A 41 22.38 -0.65 -14.91
CA GLY A 41 23.72 -0.55 -14.35
C GLY A 41 23.73 -0.50 -12.84
N ASN A 42 24.88 -0.19 -12.25
CA ASN A 42 25.12 -0.21 -10.80
C ASN A 42 25.59 1.14 -10.23
N GLY A 43 25.47 2.23 -11.02
CA GLY A 43 25.82 3.59 -10.62
C GLY A 43 24.66 4.41 -10.04
N ALA A 44 24.96 5.67 -9.71
CA ALA A 44 23.96 6.64 -9.30
C ALA A 44 22.93 6.86 -10.42
N PHE A 45 21.64 6.78 -10.09
CA PHE A 45 20.54 6.84 -11.06
C PHE A 45 20.56 5.74 -12.14
N GLN A 46 21.26 4.64 -11.90
CA GLN A 46 21.13 3.43 -12.69
C GLN A 46 20.33 2.38 -11.92
N ILE A 47 19.84 1.37 -12.63
CA ILE A 47 19.06 0.30 -12.03
C ILE A 47 19.63 -1.08 -12.37
N ASP A 48 19.91 -1.86 -11.33
CA ASP A 48 20.36 -3.24 -11.45
C ASP A 48 19.14 -4.12 -11.74
N ALA A 49 18.91 -4.39 -13.03
CA ALA A 49 17.74 -5.12 -13.52
C ALA A 49 18.08 -6.01 -14.71
N ASP A 50 17.32 -7.09 -14.85
CA ASP A 50 17.47 -8.06 -15.94
C ASP A 50 16.89 -7.57 -17.28
N ALA A 51 16.93 -8.42 -18.30
CA ALA A 51 16.39 -8.19 -19.64
C ALA A 51 14.91 -7.74 -19.67
N ARG A 52 14.11 -8.13 -18.67
CA ARG A 52 12.68 -7.82 -18.54
C ARG A 52 12.43 -6.55 -17.72
N GLY A 53 13.49 -5.96 -17.18
CA GLY A 53 13.43 -4.82 -16.26
C GLY A 53 13.05 -5.23 -14.83
N ILE A 54 13.16 -6.52 -14.49
CA ILE A 54 12.98 -6.98 -13.10
C ILE A 54 14.27 -6.73 -12.35
N ILE A 55 14.16 -5.96 -11.27
CA ILE A 55 15.30 -5.57 -10.46
C ILE A 55 15.91 -6.80 -9.77
N THR A 56 17.23 -6.83 -9.71
CA THR A 56 18.00 -7.99 -9.26
C THR A 56 17.61 -8.45 -7.86
N LYS A 57 17.23 -7.53 -6.95
CA LYS A 57 16.80 -7.90 -5.59
C LYS A 57 15.59 -8.83 -5.53
N MET A 58 14.73 -8.84 -6.56
CA MET A 58 13.53 -9.69 -6.58
C MET A 58 13.83 -11.17 -6.77
N ASN A 59 14.98 -11.50 -7.38
CA ASN A 59 15.39 -12.87 -7.70
C ASN A 59 16.84 -13.16 -7.24
N ARG A 60 17.39 -12.34 -6.34
CA ARG A 60 18.76 -12.49 -5.83
C ARG A 60 18.88 -13.78 -5.03
N ASN A 61 20.03 -14.46 -5.14
CA ASN A 61 20.33 -15.71 -4.45
C ASN A 61 19.35 -16.85 -4.77
N ASN A 62 18.88 -16.95 -6.02
CA ASN A 62 17.94 -17.99 -6.46
C ASN A 62 18.45 -19.44 -6.27
N ASN A 63 19.76 -19.64 -6.06
CA ASN A 63 20.36 -20.94 -5.75
C ASN A 63 20.22 -21.36 -4.28
N VAL A 64 19.91 -20.43 -3.36
CA VAL A 64 19.70 -20.73 -1.93
C VAL A 64 18.35 -21.41 -1.71
N PHE A 65 17.34 -21.04 -2.53
CA PHE A 65 16.04 -21.71 -2.54
C PHE A 65 15.55 -21.87 -3.99
N PRO A 66 16.02 -22.92 -4.71
CA PRO A 66 15.72 -23.10 -6.13
C PRO A 66 14.23 -23.26 -6.46
N SER A 67 13.45 -23.79 -5.51
CA SER A 67 11.99 -23.93 -5.62
C SER A 67 11.22 -22.65 -5.28
N GLY A 68 11.92 -21.55 -5.03
CA GLY A 68 11.32 -20.25 -4.71
C GLY A 68 10.56 -19.64 -5.88
N PHE A 69 9.58 -18.79 -5.56
CA PHE A 69 8.84 -18.07 -6.60
C PHE A 69 9.76 -17.09 -7.33
N ILE A 70 9.85 -17.24 -8.66
CA ILE A 70 10.63 -16.36 -9.53
C ILE A 70 9.72 -15.22 -10.01
N THR A 71 10.15 -13.97 -9.78
CA THR A 71 9.46 -12.78 -10.29
C THR A 71 9.78 -12.61 -11.77
N MET A 72 8.77 -12.70 -12.62
CA MET A 72 8.92 -12.63 -14.09
C MET A 72 8.47 -11.29 -14.67
N ASP A 73 7.54 -10.62 -13.99
CA ASP A 73 6.90 -9.38 -14.43
C ASP A 73 6.52 -8.51 -13.21
N SER A 74 5.75 -7.45 -13.45
CA SER A 74 5.23 -6.56 -12.41
C SER A 74 3.79 -6.85 -12.00
N SER A 75 3.26 -8.05 -12.29
CA SER A 75 1.92 -8.45 -11.87
C SER A 75 1.88 -8.68 -10.35
N PHE A 76 0.73 -8.42 -9.73
CA PHE A 76 0.50 -8.71 -8.33
C PHE A 76 -0.88 -9.32 -8.11
N VAL A 77 -1.01 -10.06 -7.02
CA VAL A 77 -2.29 -10.62 -6.56
C VAL A 77 -2.57 -10.09 -5.16
N ASN A 78 -3.78 -9.58 -4.95
CA ASN A 78 -4.23 -9.12 -3.66
C ASN A 78 -4.83 -10.28 -2.87
N ASN A 79 -4.04 -10.90 -2.01
CA ASN A 79 -4.53 -11.93 -1.09
C ASN A 79 -5.27 -11.35 0.12
N ALA A 80 -5.22 -10.03 0.34
CA ALA A 80 -5.93 -9.34 1.42
C ALA A 80 -7.44 -9.21 1.16
N ILE A 81 -7.93 -9.63 -0.01
CA ILE A 81 -9.37 -9.74 -0.30
C ILE A 81 -10.05 -10.91 0.44
N ARG A 82 -9.25 -11.79 1.08
CA ARG A 82 -9.77 -12.95 1.82
C ARG A 82 -10.39 -12.51 3.16
N PRO A 83 -11.33 -13.28 3.73
CA PRO A 83 -12.18 -12.83 4.85
C PRO A 83 -11.44 -12.23 6.05
N ALA A 84 -10.25 -12.74 6.39
CA ALA A 84 -9.45 -12.23 7.50
C ALA A 84 -9.09 -10.74 7.39
N ASN A 85 -9.02 -10.18 6.17
CA ASN A 85 -8.62 -8.79 5.92
C ASN A 85 -9.64 -8.01 5.06
N ALA A 86 -10.59 -8.70 4.42
CA ALA A 86 -11.53 -8.11 3.48
C ALA A 86 -12.33 -6.95 4.10
N ASP A 87 -12.90 -7.19 5.29
CA ASP A 87 -13.76 -6.23 5.98
C ASP A 87 -12.97 -5.04 6.53
N LEU A 88 -11.69 -5.25 6.88
CA LEU A 88 -10.81 -4.18 7.37
C LEU A 88 -10.54 -3.15 6.27
N PHE A 89 -10.26 -3.61 5.05
CA PHE A 89 -9.96 -2.72 3.93
C PHE A 89 -11.22 -2.21 3.24
N GLY A 90 -12.28 -3.03 3.16
CA GLY A 90 -13.46 -2.73 2.35
C GLY A 90 -13.07 -2.47 0.90
N TRP A 91 -12.40 -3.46 0.28
CA TRP A 91 -11.93 -3.39 -1.10
C TRP A 91 -13.08 -3.08 -2.07
N ARG A 92 -12.83 -2.27 -3.09
CA ARG A 92 -13.82 -1.84 -4.10
C ARG A 92 -13.26 -1.98 -5.50
N GLY A 93 -14.15 -2.13 -6.49
CA GLY A 93 -13.77 -2.27 -7.90
C GLY A 93 -12.93 -3.52 -8.16
N ASN A 94 -12.07 -3.46 -9.17
CA ASN A 94 -11.12 -4.55 -9.44
C ASN A 94 -9.95 -4.47 -8.46
N ALA A 95 -10.08 -5.18 -7.32
CA ALA A 95 -9.07 -5.20 -6.26
C ALA A 95 -8.27 -6.50 -6.18
N ALA A 96 -8.58 -7.51 -6.99
CA ALA A 96 -8.02 -8.86 -6.84
C ALA A 96 -6.58 -8.98 -7.36
N SER A 97 -6.20 -8.18 -8.35
CA SER A 97 -4.89 -8.20 -8.98
C SER A 97 -4.65 -6.92 -9.78
N GLY A 98 -3.42 -6.72 -10.26
CA GLY A 98 -3.07 -5.62 -11.14
C GLY A 98 -1.63 -5.68 -11.60
N VAL A 99 -1.18 -4.65 -12.32
CA VAL A 99 0.19 -4.59 -12.85
C VAL A 99 0.87 -3.29 -12.41
N GLY A 100 1.98 -3.45 -11.68
CA GLY A 100 2.84 -2.36 -11.25
C GLY A 100 2.25 -1.49 -10.13
N VAL A 101 3.05 -0.50 -9.72
CA VAL A 101 2.75 0.33 -8.54
C VAL A 101 1.52 1.23 -8.74
N LYS A 102 1.19 1.60 -9.98
CA LYS A 102 0.02 2.44 -10.30
C LYS A 102 -1.27 1.70 -9.99
N ASP A 103 -1.41 0.47 -10.48
CA ASP A 103 -2.59 -0.35 -10.21
C ASP A 103 -2.66 -0.70 -8.73
N PHE A 104 -1.53 -1.04 -8.09
CA PHE A 104 -1.48 -1.26 -6.65
C PHE A 104 -1.97 -0.03 -5.87
N GLY A 105 -1.48 1.16 -6.21
CA GLY A 105 -1.93 2.42 -5.62
C GLY A 105 -3.42 2.65 -5.81
N THR A 106 -3.94 2.35 -7.00
CA THR A 106 -5.38 2.45 -7.33
C THR A 106 -6.22 1.50 -6.47
N VAL A 107 -5.78 0.25 -6.31
CA VAL A 107 -6.46 -0.75 -5.45
C VAL A 107 -6.51 -0.27 -4.00
N VAL A 108 -5.38 0.24 -3.47
CA VAL A 108 -5.31 0.75 -2.09
C VAL A 108 -6.14 2.02 -1.91
N SER A 109 -6.05 2.99 -2.83
CA SER A 109 -6.77 4.27 -2.72
C SER A 109 -8.28 4.11 -2.89
N ASN A 110 -8.74 3.09 -3.62
CA ASN A 110 -10.17 2.81 -3.78
C ASN A 110 -10.80 2.11 -2.58
N SER A 111 -9.98 1.60 -1.64
CA SER A 111 -10.49 0.92 -0.44
C SER A 111 -11.26 1.86 0.49
N LYS A 112 -12.25 1.35 1.22
CA LYS A 112 -12.94 2.12 2.28
C LYS A 112 -11.96 2.59 3.36
N ARG A 113 -10.94 1.79 3.64
CA ARG A 113 -9.91 2.09 4.64
C ARG A 113 -9.07 3.31 4.27
N PHE A 114 -8.85 3.57 2.98
CA PHE A 114 -8.14 4.78 2.55
C PHE A 114 -8.83 6.06 3.04
N SER A 115 -10.15 6.17 2.85
CA SER A 115 -10.93 7.33 3.30
C SER A 115 -10.88 7.52 4.82
N GLN A 116 -10.91 6.42 5.59
CA GLN A 116 -10.76 6.43 7.04
C GLN A 116 -9.36 6.92 7.47
N CYS A 117 -8.30 6.46 6.79
CA CYS A 117 -6.94 6.91 7.04
C CYS A 117 -6.76 8.39 6.73
N MET A 118 -7.40 8.90 5.65
CA MET A 118 -7.39 10.33 5.34
C MET A 118 -8.09 11.14 6.44
N ALA A 119 -9.26 10.70 6.91
CA ALA A 119 -9.95 11.32 8.04
C ALA A 119 -9.08 11.34 9.31
N LYS A 120 -8.40 10.23 9.62
CA LYS A 120 -7.45 10.16 10.74
C LYS A 120 -6.34 11.20 10.60
N ARG A 121 -5.67 11.24 9.44
CA ARG A 121 -4.56 12.19 9.21
C ARG A 121 -5.02 13.64 9.34
N VAL A 122 -6.20 13.97 8.83
CA VAL A 122 -6.77 15.32 8.95
C VAL A 122 -7.05 15.65 10.41
N TYR A 123 -7.69 14.75 11.16
CA TYR A 123 -7.93 14.92 12.59
C TYR A 123 -6.63 15.15 13.36
N GLU A 124 -5.63 14.30 13.18
CA GLU A 124 -4.34 14.44 13.90
C GLU A 124 -3.63 15.75 13.53
N THR A 125 -3.79 16.21 12.30
CA THR A 125 -3.20 17.47 11.81
C THR A 125 -3.88 18.69 12.41
N VAL A 126 -5.22 18.76 12.38
CA VAL A 126 -5.97 19.97 12.76
C VAL A 126 -6.26 20.02 14.25
N CYS A 127 -6.55 18.88 14.88
CA CYS A 127 -6.88 18.79 16.30
C CYS A 127 -5.63 18.63 17.17
N ARG A 128 -4.45 18.35 16.57
CA ARG A 128 -3.17 18.12 17.28
C ARG A 128 -3.25 17.02 18.36
N LYS A 129 -4.12 16.03 18.13
CA LYS A 129 -4.32 14.87 19.01
C LYS A 129 -4.10 13.60 18.21
N THR A 130 -3.38 12.63 18.76
CA THR A 130 -3.31 11.28 18.22
C THR A 130 -4.66 10.58 18.35
N VAL A 131 -5.02 9.80 17.33
CA VAL A 131 -6.27 9.04 17.34
C VAL A 131 -6.08 7.71 18.02
N ASP A 132 -6.90 7.42 19.04
CA ASP A 132 -7.19 6.04 19.43
C ASP A 132 -8.13 5.42 18.40
N GLU A 133 -7.58 4.61 17.50
CA GLU A 133 -8.34 4.00 16.41
C GLU A 133 -9.47 3.09 16.90
N SER A 134 -9.34 2.50 18.08
CA SER A 134 -10.36 1.61 18.63
C SER A 134 -11.57 2.40 19.12
N ALA A 135 -11.33 3.48 19.87
CA ALA A 135 -12.37 4.37 20.38
C ALA A 135 -13.03 5.20 19.26
N MET A 136 -12.25 5.61 18.25
CA MET A 136 -12.72 6.48 17.18
C MET A 136 -13.14 5.75 15.91
N LYS A 137 -13.15 4.41 15.89
CA LYS A 137 -13.43 3.60 14.69
C LYS A 137 -14.69 4.04 13.93
N MET A 138 -15.80 4.22 14.65
CA MET A 138 -17.08 4.65 14.08
C MET A 138 -17.00 6.08 13.51
N LYS A 139 -16.29 6.99 14.20
CA LYS A 139 -16.13 8.38 13.77
C LYS A 139 -15.29 8.47 12.50
N LEU A 140 -14.17 7.75 12.45
CA LEU A 140 -13.33 7.65 11.25
C LEU A 140 -14.08 7.05 10.07
N ALA A 141 -14.96 6.07 10.30
CA ALA A 141 -15.83 5.53 9.26
C ALA A 141 -16.80 6.59 8.72
N THR A 142 -17.50 7.32 9.59
CA THR A 142 -18.40 8.40 9.20
C THR A 142 -17.69 9.51 8.44
N TRP A 143 -16.55 10.01 8.95
CA TRP A 143 -15.79 11.07 8.29
C TRP A 143 -15.17 10.60 6.95
N GLY A 144 -14.81 9.32 6.85
CA GLY A 144 -14.42 8.71 5.59
C GLY A 144 -15.57 8.69 4.58
N ASP A 145 -16.78 8.32 5.00
CA ASP A 145 -17.96 8.34 4.14
C ASP A 145 -18.34 9.78 3.71
N ASP A 146 -18.18 10.77 4.60
CA ASP A 146 -18.36 12.20 4.26
C ASP A 146 -17.32 12.68 3.24
N PHE A 147 -16.06 12.25 3.40
CA PHE A 147 -14.99 12.56 2.45
C PHE A 147 -15.33 12.02 1.05
N GLU A 148 -15.83 10.79 0.96
CA GLU A 148 -16.27 10.18 -0.30
C GLU A 148 -17.44 10.96 -0.93
N LYS A 149 -18.48 11.28 -0.15
CA LYS A 149 -19.65 12.06 -0.62
C LYS A 149 -19.28 13.44 -1.13
N SER A 150 -18.23 14.05 -0.57
CA SER A 150 -17.74 15.36 -1.04
C SER A 150 -17.04 15.30 -2.41
N GLY A 151 -16.83 14.10 -2.96
CA GLY A 151 -15.99 13.88 -4.13
C GLY A 151 -14.50 13.93 -3.78
N TYR A 152 -14.13 13.41 -2.62
CA TYR A 152 -12.74 13.37 -2.11
C TYR A 152 -12.10 14.76 -1.98
N LYS A 153 -12.87 15.79 -1.63
CA LYS A 153 -12.37 17.15 -1.45
C LYS A 153 -11.71 17.30 -0.09
N LEU A 154 -10.38 17.33 -0.07
CA LEU A 154 -9.60 17.41 1.17
C LEU A 154 -9.95 18.66 2.00
N LYS A 155 -10.17 19.82 1.34
CA LYS A 155 -10.59 21.06 2.01
C LYS A 155 -11.88 20.87 2.83
N ALA A 156 -12.89 20.22 2.25
CA ALA A 156 -14.17 19.96 2.93
C ALA A 156 -13.99 19.01 4.12
N LEU A 157 -13.06 18.05 4.03
CA LEU A 157 -12.74 17.16 5.14
C LEU A 157 -12.08 17.90 6.32
N PHE A 158 -11.16 18.83 6.04
CA PHE A 158 -10.55 19.69 7.06
C PHE A 158 -11.60 20.55 7.77
N GLU A 159 -12.46 21.24 7.00
CA GLU A 159 -13.53 22.10 7.54
C GLU A 159 -14.52 21.29 8.39
N ASN A 160 -14.90 20.09 7.93
CA ASN A 160 -15.84 19.22 8.64
C ASN A 160 -15.25 18.73 9.97
N ILE A 161 -13.99 18.27 9.98
CA ILE A 161 -13.36 17.69 11.17
C ILE A 161 -12.98 18.76 12.21
N SER A 162 -12.54 19.96 11.79
CA SER A 162 -12.07 21.00 12.71
C SER A 162 -13.14 21.51 13.68
N VAL A 163 -14.42 21.36 13.31
CA VAL A 163 -15.56 21.82 14.13
C VAL A 163 -16.18 20.69 14.96
N LYS A 164 -15.62 19.47 14.94
CA LYS A 164 -16.18 18.35 15.70
C LYS A 164 -15.88 18.47 17.19
N PRO A 165 -16.82 18.06 18.09
CA PRO A 165 -16.58 18.07 19.53
C PRO A 165 -15.30 17.34 19.95
N GLU A 166 -15.01 16.21 19.30
CA GLU A 166 -13.80 15.41 19.51
C GLU A 166 -12.52 16.24 19.27
N CYS A 167 -12.58 17.18 18.32
CA CYS A 167 -11.50 18.10 18.00
C CYS A 167 -11.39 19.22 19.05
N LEU A 168 -12.51 19.90 19.34
CA LEU A 168 -12.57 21.12 20.14
C LEU A 168 -12.32 20.91 21.65
N GLY A 169 -12.44 19.66 22.15
CA GLY A 169 -12.11 19.35 23.54
C GLY A 169 -13.20 19.76 24.54
N SER A 170 -14.44 19.36 24.25
CA SER A 170 -15.55 19.38 25.22
C SER A 170 -15.55 18.15 26.10
#